data_AF-A0A800DJ86-F1
#
_entry.id   AF-A0A800DJ86-F1
#
_cell.length_a   1.000
_cell.length_b   1.000
_cell.length_c   1.000
_cell.angle_alpha   90.00
_cell.angle_beta   90.00
_cell.angle_gamma   90.00
#
_symmetry.space_group_name_H-M   'P 1'
#
loop_
_entity.id
_entity.type
_entity.pdbx_description
1 polymer ?
#
loop_
_entity_poly.entity_id
_entity_poly.type
_entity_poly.pdbx_seq_one_letter_code
_entity_poly.pdbx_strand_id
1 'polypeptide(L)'
;MVTWRISAPSSLVDCGDHTPPQNMTMRRFRVAEDSMLPTLRPGDEIVATDSRPARTGELVVFLHPHREDFWMVKRVVPPPEPIEDEEAWVASDNPDATLADSRTLGPLPAESLMPVVTRLDRDTFAEACQLLAAEDPALAAAMERHGMPQYWRRQPGLPTLVWLILEQQVSLASGLATYRRLGDALGEVTAVGLARLGEGGMRKLGITRQKAGYLAELAEKVLAGEADLSSLDGLPYSEARERLLALRGVGPWTADTYLLAATAIPTSFPSRTERSRWEPLRSWESPRYRTPRSWRSSPSRGDRCGRRRRGSSGTPTWRPGGRPSPSTPYTGLPERRRVIYVMTEFIVEMENRPGRLAALAEALAAFGVNIEALAAYANDGTGTVLLIVSDAPTTRHVLDEAALHFEENTVLTAHLPHQPGELARLTRLLADAGVNIEALYILKSNHDGVELAIAMDQPPSALPDLEVTGGVLAVGDMG
;
A
#
# COMPACT_ATOMS: atom_id res chain seq x y z
N MET A 1 -37.84 7.51 28.07
CA MET A 1 -36.68 8.13 28.75
C MET A 1 -35.67 7.05 29.11
N VAL A 2 -34.97 6.53 28.10
CA VAL A 2 -33.77 5.66 28.17
C VAL A 2 -32.92 6.05 26.96
N THR A 3 -31.60 5.96 27.04
CA THR A 3 -30.67 6.77 26.22
C THR A 3 -29.46 5.95 25.74
N TRP A 4 -28.64 6.52 24.84
CA TRP A 4 -27.30 6.06 24.39
C TRP A 4 -27.31 4.89 23.36
N ARG A 5 -26.36 4.76 22.42
CA ARG A 5 -25.23 5.62 21.97
C ARG A 5 -24.78 5.20 20.56
N ILE A 6 -24.11 6.07 19.82
CA ILE A 6 -23.09 5.67 18.81
C ILE A 6 -21.71 5.75 19.48
N SER A 7 -20.78 4.87 19.10
CA SER A 7 -19.47 4.72 19.74
C SER A 7 -18.32 4.92 18.76
N ALA A 8 -17.67 6.10 18.81
CA ALA A 8 -16.29 6.24 18.34
C ALA A 8 -15.33 5.58 19.35
N PRO A 9 -14.22 4.95 18.90
CA PRO A 9 -13.25 4.33 19.81
C PRO A 9 -12.47 5.40 20.59
N SER A 10 -12.57 5.38 21.92
CA SER A 10 -11.86 6.31 22.79
C SER A 10 -10.40 5.89 23.02
N SER A 11 -9.51 6.31 22.13
CA SER A 11 -8.05 6.21 22.30
C SER A 11 -7.31 7.46 21.81
N LEU A 12 -7.74 8.63 22.29
CA LEU A 12 -6.88 9.82 22.28
C LEU A 12 -5.72 9.57 23.24
N VAL A 13 -4.50 9.47 22.70
CA VAL A 13 -3.26 9.64 23.46
C VAL A 13 -2.90 11.13 23.40
N ASP A 14 -2.55 11.69 24.56
CA ASP A 14 -2.16 13.09 24.68
C ASP A 14 -0.71 13.27 24.21
N CYS A 15 -0.54 13.78 22.98
CA CYS A 15 0.75 14.09 22.37
C CYS A 15 0.95 15.61 22.41
N GLY A 16 1.75 16.10 23.37
CA GLY A 16 1.88 17.52 23.66
C GLY A 16 2.54 18.37 22.56
N ASP A 17 2.05 19.60 22.39
CA ASP A 17 2.68 20.74 21.70
C ASP A 17 3.33 20.47 20.31
N HIS A 18 2.73 19.59 19.52
CA HIS A 18 2.85 19.61 18.06
C HIS A 18 1.49 19.92 17.44
N THR A 19 1.32 21.17 16.98
CA THR A 19 0.13 21.58 16.22
C THR A 19 0.09 20.78 14.90
N PRO A 20 -0.94 19.98 14.64
CA PRO A 20 -1.06 19.27 13.37
C PRO A 20 -1.21 20.28 12.21
N PRO A 21 -0.79 19.92 10.98
CA PRO A 21 -1.12 20.72 9.80
C PRO A 21 -2.64 20.87 9.72
N GLN A 22 -3.12 22.10 9.51
CA GLN A 22 -4.46 22.53 9.95
C GLN A 22 -5.67 21.96 9.19
N ASN A 23 -5.46 21.05 8.24
CA ASN A 23 -6.52 20.33 7.51
C ASN A 23 -6.36 18.81 7.70
N MET A 24 -7.15 18.23 8.61
CA MET A 24 -7.40 16.78 8.67
C MET A 24 -8.90 16.54 8.51
N THR A 25 -9.27 16.06 7.33
CA THR A 25 -10.62 16.15 6.74
C THR A 25 -11.35 14.81 6.68
N MET A 26 -10.63 13.73 6.34
CA MET A 26 -11.24 12.41 6.20
C MET A 26 -11.61 11.75 7.54
N ARG A 27 -12.81 11.17 7.61
CA ARG A 27 -13.36 10.45 8.77
C ARG A 27 -13.96 9.12 8.34
N ARG A 28 -13.82 8.08 9.18
CA ARG A 28 -14.46 6.77 9.01
C ARG A 28 -15.77 6.68 9.79
N PHE A 29 -16.79 6.12 9.14
CA PHE A 29 -18.10 5.84 9.71
C PHE A 29 -18.47 4.38 9.48
N ARG A 30 -19.37 3.84 10.31
CA ARG A 30 -20.02 2.54 10.10
C ARG A 30 -21.53 2.75 9.99
N VAL A 31 -22.13 2.22 8.93
CA VAL A 31 -23.57 2.33 8.67
C VAL A 31 -24.33 1.53 9.72
N ALA A 32 -25.32 2.16 10.37
CA ALA A 32 -26.08 1.56 11.47
C ALA A 32 -27.48 1.06 11.07
N GLU A 33 -28.07 1.65 10.02
CA GLU A 33 -29.49 1.52 9.70
C GLU A 33 -29.75 1.30 8.20
N ASP A 34 -30.91 0.72 7.87
CA ASP A 34 -31.28 0.30 6.51
C ASP A 34 -31.68 1.44 5.55
N SER A 35 -31.64 2.73 5.97
CA SER A 35 -32.10 3.85 5.13
C SER A 35 -31.31 4.02 3.82
N MET A 36 -30.12 3.43 3.69
CA MET A 36 -29.33 3.47 2.46
C MET A 36 -29.31 2.15 1.66
N LEU A 37 -30.17 1.19 2.00
CA LEU A 37 -30.43 0.04 1.12
C LEU A 37 -30.94 0.52 -0.25
N PRO A 38 -30.60 -0.16 -1.37
CA PRO A 38 -29.71 -1.31 -1.47
C PRO A 38 -28.21 -0.94 -1.51
N THR A 39 -27.87 0.35 -1.61
CA THR A 39 -26.52 0.88 -1.84
C THR A 39 -25.53 0.63 -0.70
N LEU A 40 -25.98 0.80 0.54
CA LEU A 40 -25.23 0.53 1.77
C LEU A 40 -26.11 -0.26 2.76
N ARG A 41 -25.49 -1.13 3.55
CA ARG A 41 -26.14 -2.03 4.51
C ARG A 41 -25.64 -1.76 5.94
N PRO A 42 -26.44 -2.06 6.98
CA PRO A 42 -25.96 -2.05 8.36
C PRO A 42 -24.69 -2.90 8.52
N GLY A 43 -23.65 -2.29 9.08
CA GLY A 43 -22.32 -2.89 9.25
C GLY A 43 -21.29 -2.54 8.19
N ASP A 44 -21.68 -1.94 7.05
CA ASP A 44 -20.73 -1.44 6.05
C ASP A 44 -19.89 -0.28 6.63
N GLU A 45 -18.58 -0.26 6.35
CA GLU A 45 -17.69 0.85 6.70
C GLU A 45 -17.47 1.74 5.49
N ILE A 46 -17.57 3.05 5.71
CA ILE A 46 -17.38 4.10 4.71
C ILE A 46 -16.42 5.16 5.23
N VAL A 47 -15.69 5.82 4.33
CA VAL A 47 -14.91 7.02 4.64
C VAL A 47 -15.48 8.21 3.88
N ALA A 48 -15.55 9.37 4.52
CA ALA A 48 -16.03 10.62 3.93
C ALA A 48 -15.08 11.76 4.30
N THR A 49 -15.02 12.80 3.48
CA THR A 49 -14.11 13.94 3.66
C THR A 49 -14.81 15.25 3.36
N ASP A 50 -14.40 16.33 4.00
CA ASP A 50 -14.76 17.73 3.73
C ASP A 50 -13.68 18.47 2.92
N SER A 51 -12.64 17.79 2.40
CA SER A 51 -11.59 18.40 1.56
C SER A 51 -12.05 18.90 0.19
N ARG A 52 -13.29 18.56 -0.21
CA ARG A 52 -13.96 19.07 -1.42
C ARG A 52 -15.47 19.14 -1.20
N PRO A 53 -16.20 20.01 -1.93
CA PRO A 53 -17.67 19.98 -1.91
C PRO A 53 -18.22 18.66 -2.47
N ALA A 54 -19.40 18.28 -1.97
CA ALA A 54 -20.20 17.20 -2.52
C ALA A 54 -20.78 17.54 -3.90
N ARG A 55 -21.13 16.52 -4.68
CA ARG A 55 -21.80 16.68 -5.99
C ARG A 55 -23.13 15.91 -6.04
N THR A 56 -24.07 16.39 -6.85
CA THR A 56 -25.32 15.70 -7.14
C THR A 56 -25.07 14.25 -7.59
N GLY A 57 -25.78 13.31 -6.96
CA GLY A 57 -25.63 11.87 -7.15
C GLY A 57 -24.64 11.20 -6.18
N GLU A 58 -23.76 11.96 -5.49
CA GLU A 58 -22.83 11.38 -4.51
C GLU A 58 -23.52 11.01 -3.19
N LEU A 59 -22.95 10.03 -2.49
CA LEU A 59 -23.27 9.77 -1.09
C LEU A 59 -22.54 10.79 -0.21
N VAL A 60 -23.20 11.30 0.82
CA VAL A 60 -22.68 12.30 1.77
C VAL A 60 -22.95 11.88 3.21
N VAL A 61 -22.06 12.28 4.11
CA VAL A 61 -22.19 12.15 5.56
C VAL A 61 -22.22 13.55 6.18
N PHE A 62 -23.15 13.79 7.10
CA PHE A 62 -23.37 15.11 7.72
C PHE A 62 -23.99 14.97 9.11
N LEU A 63 -23.95 16.04 9.91
CA LEU A 63 -24.64 16.14 11.21
C LEU A 63 -26.09 16.59 11.03
N HIS A 64 -27.02 15.92 11.70
CA HIS A 64 -28.44 16.26 11.62
C HIS A 64 -28.73 17.64 12.26
N PRO A 65 -29.35 18.61 11.53
CA PRO A 65 -29.44 20.02 11.94
C PRO A 65 -30.19 20.29 13.27
N HIS A 66 -31.07 19.37 13.69
CA HIS A 66 -31.82 19.48 14.96
C HIS A 66 -31.49 18.40 16.00
N ARG A 67 -30.40 17.62 15.81
CA ARG A 67 -30.04 16.49 16.68
C ARG A 67 -28.51 16.42 16.87
N GLU A 68 -28.05 16.95 17.99
CA GLU A 68 -26.63 16.92 18.39
C GLU A 68 -26.05 15.50 18.33
N ASP A 69 -24.78 15.39 17.91
CA ASP A 69 -24.03 14.14 17.68
C ASP A 69 -24.67 13.09 16.75
N PHE A 70 -25.80 13.39 16.09
CA PHE A 70 -26.51 12.44 15.23
C PHE A 70 -26.06 12.55 13.76
N TRP A 71 -25.09 11.72 13.39
CA TRP A 71 -24.59 11.62 12.02
C TRP A 71 -25.56 10.87 11.11
N MET A 72 -25.79 11.41 9.91
CA MET A 72 -26.59 10.81 8.85
C MET A 72 -25.73 10.51 7.62
N VAL A 73 -26.08 9.45 6.88
CA VAL A 73 -25.61 9.21 5.51
C VAL A 73 -26.80 9.24 4.54
N LYS A 74 -26.71 9.99 3.45
CA LYS A 74 -27.75 10.16 2.41
C LYS A 74 -27.11 10.34 1.03
N ARG A 75 -27.91 10.38 -0.04
CA ARG A 75 -27.47 10.77 -1.39
C ARG A 75 -27.86 12.21 -1.69
N VAL A 76 -26.96 13.00 -2.28
CA VAL A 76 -27.30 14.32 -2.84
C VAL A 76 -28.17 14.12 -4.09
N VAL A 77 -29.32 14.76 -4.16
CA VAL A 77 -30.27 14.65 -5.26
C VAL A 77 -30.49 16.00 -5.94
N PRO A 78 -30.93 16.03 -7.22
CA PRO A 78 -31.45 17.26 -7.81
C PRO A 78 -32.57 17.80 -6.90
N PRO A 79 -32.57 19.11 -6.56
CA PRO A 79 -33.54 19.65 -5.64
C PRO A 79 -34.94 19.67 -6.27
N PRO A 80 -36.01 19.46 -5.48
CA PRO A 80 -37.38 19.42 -6.00
C PRO A 80 -37.91 20.81 -6.41
N GLU A 81 -37.31 21.85 -5.85
CA GLU A 81 -37.62 23.27 -6.05
C GLU A 81 -36.29 24.04 -6.18
N PRO A 82 -36.24 25.28 -6.68
CA PRO A 82 -35.01 26.09 -6.68
C PRO A 82 -34.50 26.32 -5.25
N ILE A 83 -33.18 26.24 -5.06
CA ILE A 83 -32.45 26.46 -3.81
C ILE A 83 -31.34 27.49 -4.03
N GLU A 84 -30.70 27.97 -2.95
CA GLU A 84 -29.58 28.92 -3.08
C GLU A 84 -28.29 28.23 -3.56
N ASP A 85 -27.36 28.99 -4.16
CA ASP A 85 -26.14 28.44 -4.81
C ASP A 85 -25.18 27.71 -3.84
N GLU A 86 -25.36 27.90 -2.53
CA GLU A 86 -24.57 27.27 -1.46
C GLU A 86 -25.34 26.14 -0.73
N GLU A 87 -26.51 25.73 -1.23
CA GLU A 87 -27.35 24.68 -0.66
C GLU A 87 -27.32 23.36 -1.46
N ALA A 88 -27.72 22.26 -0.81
CA ALA A 88 -27.87 20.96 -1.44
C ALA A 88 -29.03 20.15 -0.82
N TRP A 89 -29.76 19.39 -1.66
CA TRP A 89 -30.84 18.52 -1.21
C TRP A 89 -30.37 17.07 -1.06
N VAL A 90 -30.84 16.36 -0.02
CA VAL A 90 -30.42 14.98 0.28
C VAL A 90 -31.61 14.01 0.42
N ALA A 91 -31.42 12.75 0.02
CA ALA A 91 -32.45 11.72 0.04
C ALA A 91 -31.97 10.35 0.55
N SER A 92 -32.94 9.54 0.99
CA SER A 92 -32.81 8.13 1.33
C SER A 92 -32.80 7.28 0.06
N ASP A 93 -31.80 6.41 -0.13
CA ASP A 93 -31.80 5.44 -1.24
C ASP A 93 -32.85 4.35 -1.05
N ASN A 94 -33.21 4.04 0.21
CA ASN A 94 -34.21 3.03 0.51
C ASN A 94 -35.63 3.60 0.31
N PRO A 95 -36.45 3.02 -0.59
CA PRO A 95 -37.83 3.45 -0.83
C PRO A 95 -38.76 3.10 0.34
N ASP A 96 -38.54 1.94 0.97
CA ASP A 96 -39.34 1.36 2.06
C ASP A 96 -39.00 1.95 3.45
N ALA A 97 -38.05 2.89 3.51
CA ALA A 97 -37.66 3.55 4.77
C ALA A 97 -38.83 4.36 5.37
N THR A 98 -39.45 3.79 6.40
CA THR A 98 -40.61 4.36 7.09
C THR A 98 -40.24 5.49 8.05
N LEU A 99 -40.57 6.72 7.65
CA LEU A 99 -40.79 7.91 8.50
C LEU A 99 -39.72 8.21 9.56
N ALA A 100 -38.55 8.71 9.14
CA ALA A 100 -37.73 9.62 9.94
C ALA A 100 -36.86 10.58 9.08
N ASP A 101 -36.72 11.80 9.57
CA ASP A 101 -35.75 12.87 9.28
C ASP A 101 -35.55 13.29 7.80
N SER A 102 -35.01 12.46 6.90
CA SER A 102 -34.41 12.96 5.65
C SER A 102 -35.35 13.64 4.63
N ARG A 103 -36.66 13.36 4.64
CA ARG A 103 -37.65 14.06 3.80
C ARG A 103 -38.13 15.39 4.40
N THR A 104 -37.69 15.72 5.61
CA THR A 104 -38.13 16.89 6.40
C THR A 104 -36.98 17.81 6.82
N LEU A 105 -35.75 17.56 6.35
CA LEU A 105 -34.59 18.43 6.61
C LEU A 105 -34.66 19.75 5.84
N GLY A 106 -35.32 19.75 4.67
CA GLY A 106 -35.20 20.84 3.69
C GLY A 106 -33.86 20.79 2.94
N PRO A 107 -33.41 21.91 2.36
CA PRO A 107 -32.03 22.05 1.91
C PRO A 107 -31.05 22.05 3.10
N LEU A 108 -29.79 21.70 2.83
CA LEU A 108 -28.68 21.76 3.77
C LEU A 108 -27.53 22.58 3.18
N PRO A 109 -26.77 23.35 3.98
CA PRO A 109 -25.57 24.04 3.50
C PRO A 109 -24.59 23.02 2.89
N ALA A 110 -24.13 23.27 1.66
CA ALA A 110 -23.28 22.33 0.93
C ALA A 110 -21.93 22.08 1.62
N GLU A 111 -21.42 23.06 2.37
CA GLU A 111 -20.23 22.91 3.24
C GLU A 111 -20.41 21.91 4.39
N SER A 112 -21.65 21.61 4.81
CA SER A 112 -21.92 20.64 5.88
C SER A 112 -21.90 19.18 5.42
N LEU A 113 -21.78 18.95 4.10
CA LEU A 113 -21.92 17.63 3.47
C LEU A 113 -20.55 17.05 3.11
N MET A 114 -20.06 16.09 3.90
CA MET A 114 -18.83 15.36 3.60
C MET A 114 -19.08 14.29 2.53
N PRO A 115 -18.64 14.43 1.26
CA PRO A 115 -18.72 13.35 0.27
C PRO A 115 -18.03 12.06 0.73
N VAL A 116 -18.73 10.94 0.56
CA VAL A 116 -18.20 9.58 0.77
C VAL A 116 -17.22 9.25 -0.36
N VAL A 117 -16.00 8.86 0.01
CA VAL A 117 -14.92 8.54 -0.93
C VAL A 117 -15.15 7.12 -1.45
N THR A 118 -15.85 7.02 -2.59
CA THR A 118 -16.06 5.77 -3.34
C THR A 118 -14.94 5.47 -4.34
N ARG A 119 -14.09 6.46 -4.62
CA ARG A 119 -12.96 6.46 -5.54
C ARG A 119 -11.87 7.35 -4.95
N LEU A 120 -10.64 6.87 -4.88
CA LEU A 120 -9.48 7.65 -4.44
C LEU A 120 -8.91 8.45 -5.61
N ASP A 121 -8.68 9.74 -5.38
CA ASP A 121 -7.82 10.62 -6.18
C ASP A 121 -6.49 10.87 -5.44
N ARG A 122 -5.67 11.80 -5.90
CA ARG A 122 -4.36 12.10 -5.30
C ARG A 122 -4.47 12.55 -3.85
N ASP A 123 -5.48 13.37 -3.56
CA ASP A 123 -5.56 14.15 -2.34
C ASP A 123 -6.30 13.34 -1.26
N THR A 124 -7.41 12.72 -1.63
CA THR A 124 -8.11 11.75 -0.78
C THR A 124 -7.28 10.48 -0.49
N PHE A 125 -6.33 10.11 -1.36
CA PHE A 125 -5.34 9.07 -1.04
C PHE A 125 -4.33 9.53 0.03
N ALA A 126 -3.82 10.76 -0.05
CA ALA A 126 -2.91 11.30 0.95
C ALA A 126 -3.61 11.44 2.32
N GLU A 127 -4.85 11.91 2.33
CA GLU A 127 -5.72 11.92 3.52
C GLU A 127 -5.95 10.51 4.09
N ALA A 128 -6.25 9.52 3.24
CA ALA A 128 -6.45 8.14 3.68
C ALA A 128 -5.18 7.53 4.29
N CYS A 129 -3.99 7.82 3.74
CA CYS A 129 -2.72 7.43 4.33
C CYS A 129 -2.50 8.09 5.70
N GLN A 130 -2.79 9.38 5.86
CA GLN A 130 -2.69 10.08 7.16
C GLN A 130 -3.67 9.51 8.19
N LEU A 131 -4.92 9.25 7.80
CA LEU A 131 -5.93 8.62 8.66
C LEU A 131 -5.48 7.22 9.13
N LEU A 132 -4.94 6.41 8.23
CA LEU A 132 -4.44 5.07 8.55
C LEU A 132 -3.19 5.11 9.46
N ALA A 133 -2.28 6.04 9.26
CA ALA A 133 -1.14 6.25 10.16
C ALA A 133 -1.58 6.73 11.56
N ALA A 134 -2.61 7.57 11.65
CA ALA A 134 -3.18 8.00 12.93
C ALA A 134 -3.91 6.86 13.69
N GLU A 135 -4.44 5.86 12.98
CA GLU A 135 -5.10 4.69 13.60
C GLU A 135 -4.15 3.50 13.88
N ASP A 136 -3.06 3.36 13.13
CA ASP A 136 -2.16 2.20 13.17
C ASP A 136 -0.67 2.62 13.26
N PRO A 137 -0.01 2.42 14.43
CA PRO A 137 1.39 2.79 14.65
C PRO A 137 2.39 2.12 13.69
N ALA A 138 2.05 0.95 13.12
CA ALA A 138 2.95 0.27 12.20
C ALA A 138 2.87 0.86 10.78
N LEU A 139 1.72 1.45 10.41
CA LEU A 139 1.60 2.29 9.21
C LEU A 139 2.24 3.67 9.41
N ALA A 140 2.14 4.25 10.61
CA ALA A 140 2.88 5.48 10.95
C ALA A 140 4.40 5.30 10.80
N ALA A 141 4.98 4.26 11.42
CA ALA A 141 6.41 3.97 11.32
C ALA A 141 6.86 3.65 9.88
N ALA A 142 5.99 3.07 9.05
CA ALA A 142 6.28 2.87 7.63
C ALA A 142 6.28 4.19 6.84
N MET A 143 5.34 5.11 7.11
CA MET A 143 5.30 6.44 6.49
C MET A 143 6.43 7.36 6.97
N GLU A 144 6.89 7.23 8.21
CA GLU A 144 8.06 7.94 8.72
C GLU A 144 9.34 7.45 8.01
N ARG A 145 9.52 6.13 7.89
CA ARG A 145 10.71 5.52 7.29
C ARG A 145 10.81 5.67 5.77
N HIS A 146 9.68 5.66 5.06
CA HIS A 146 9.65 5.63 3.59
C HIS A 146 8.95 6.84 2.95
N GLY A 147 8.42 7.75 3.75
CA GLY A 147 7.62 8.90 3.29
C GLY A 147 6.18 8.52 2.93
N MET A 148 5.43 9.52 2.48
CA MET A 148 4.09 9.33 1.90
C MET A 148 4.17 8.40 0.67
N PRO A 149 3.40 7.31 0.61
CA PRO A 149 3.32 6.47 -0.58
C PRO A 149 2.94 7.29 -1.82
N GLN A 150 3.50 6.96 -2.98
CA GLN A 150 3.04 7.56 -4.23
C GLN A 150 1.61 7.09 -4.54
N TYR A 151 0.74 7.99 -5.05
CA TYR A 151 -0.56 7.61 -5.60
C TYR A 151 -0.38 7.06 -7.02
N TRP A 152 -0.67 5.76 -7.21
CA TRP A 152 -0.54 5.07 -8.49
C TRP A 152 -1.92 4.84 -9.12
N ARG A 153 -2.19 5.42 -10.29
CA ARG A 153 -3.36 5.09 -11.10
C ARG A 153 -2.97 4.74 -12.53
N ARG A 154 -3.51 3.64 -13.04
CA ARG A 154 -3.48 3.21 -14.45
C ARG A 154 -4.81 3.58 -15.12
N GLN A 155 -4.81 3.75 -16.45
CA GLN A 155 -6.06 3.95 -17.17
C GLN A 155 -6.94 2.68 -17.12
N PRO A 156 -8.25 2.77 -16.84
CA PRO A 156 -9.18 1.65 -17.01
C PRO A 156 -9.21 1.11 -18.45
N GLY A 157 -9.58 -0.15 -18.59
CA GLY A 157 -9.79 -0.82 -19.88
C GLY A 157 -8.86 -2.00 -20.14
N LEU A 158 -9.00 -2.55 -21.35
CA LEU A 158 -8.28 -3.75 -21.82
C LEU A 158 -6.75 -3.69 -21.66
N PRO A 159 -6.03 -2.61 -22.01
CA PRO A 159 -4.56 -2.61 -21.96
C PRO A 159 -4.02 -2.88 -20.55
N THR A 160 -4.66 -2.32 -19.52
CA THR A 160 -4.30 -2.53 -18.11
C THR A 160 -4.59 -3.96 -17.64
N LEU A 161 -5.71 -4.57 -18.06
CA LEU A 161 -6.00 -5.97 -17.71
C LEU A 161 -5.03 -6.94 -18.41
N VAL A 162 -4.69 -6.69 -19.68
CA VAL A 162 -3.67 -7.45 -20.43
C VAL A 162 -2.31 -7.37 -19.72
N TRP A 163 -1.89 -6.19 -19.28
CA TRP A 163 -0.65 -6.00 -18.52
C TRP A 163 -0.65 -6.84 -17.24
N LEU A 164 -1.69 -6.74 -16.40
CA LEU A 164 -1.76 -7.50 -15.14
C LEU A 164 -1.76 -9.02 -15.36
N ILE A 165 -2.44 -9.52 -16.40
CA ILE A 165 -2.38 -10.94 -16.80
C ILE A 165 -0.95 -11.33 -17.21
N LEU A 166 -0.23 -10.48 -17.95
CA LEU A 166 1.17 -10.74 -18.32
C LEU A 166 2.13 -10.71 -17.12
N GLU A 167 1.88 -9.92 -16.08
CA GLU A 167 2.66 -9.90 -14.83
C GLU A 167 2.39 -11.09 -13.88
N GLN A 168 1.28 -11.83 -14.03
CA GLN A 168 0.99 -13.00 -13.18
C GLN A 168 2.15 -14.01 -13.13
N GLN A 169 2.62 -14.36 -11.93
CA GLN A 169 3.64 -15.39 -11.69
C GLN A 169 5.01 -15.15 -12.35
N VAL A 170 5.33 -13.91 -12.74
CA VAL A 170 6.65 -13.50 -13.25
C VAL A 170 7.14 -12.24 -12.53
N SER A 171 8.38 -11.81 -12.78
CA SER A 171 8.85 -10.49 -12.32
C SER A 171 8.15 -9.37 -13.10
N LEU A 172 7.95 -8.21 -12.46
CA LEU A 172 7.35 -7.02 -13.09
C LEU A 172 8.12 -6.63 -14.37
N ALA A 173 9.45 -6.71 -14.35
CA ALA A 173 10.29 -6.47 -15.52
C ALA A 173 10.01 -7.44 -16.68
N SER A 174 9.76 -8.73 -16.41
CA SER A 174 9.43 -9.73 -17.43
C SER A 174 8.00 -9.55 -17.99
N GLY A 175 7.05 -9.20 -17.12
CA GLY A 175 5.69 -8.81 -17.52
C GLY A 175 5.71 -7.58 -18.44
N LEU A 176 6.39 -6.50 -18.02
CA LEU A 176 6.57 -5.27 -18.78
C LEU A 176 7.31 -5.50 -20.11
N ALA A 177 8.39 -6.29 -20.14
CA ALA A 177 9.11 -6.62 -21.37
C ALA A 177 8.26 -7.45 -22.35
N THR A 178 7.30 -8.23 -21.85
CA THR A 178 6.36 -8.98 -22.68
C THR A 178 5.20 -8.11 -23.16
N TYR A 179 4.71 -7.20 -22.31
CA TYR A 179 3.71 -6.19 -22.68
C TYR A 179 4.25 -5.20 -23.73
N ARG A 180 5.51 -4.76 -23.61
CA ARG A 180 6.19 -3.94 -24.62
C ARG A 180 6.25 -4.63 -25.98
N ARG A 181 6.80 -5.85 -26.04
CA ARG A 181 6.83 -6.66 -27.28
C ARG A 181 5.46 -6.89 -27.92
N LEU A 182 4.40 -6.96 -27.10
CA LEU A 182 3.01 -7.05 -27.57
C LEU A 182 2.51 -5.71 -28.15
N GLY A 183 2.86 -4.58 -27.54
CA GLY A 183 2.64 -3.24 -28.10
C GLY A 183 3.41 -3.03 -29.40
N ASP A 184 4.71 -3.32 -29.42
CA ASP A 184 5.59 -3.18 -30.60
C ASP A 184 5.06 -3.96 -31.82
N ALA A 185 4.43 -5.13 -31.58
CA ALA A 185 3.85 -5.98 -32.62
C ALA A 185 2.43 -5.56 -33.07
N LEU A 186 1.76 -4.67 -32.34
CA LEU A 186 0.36 -4.26 -32.59
C LEU A 186 0.18 -2.77 -32.87
N GLY A 187 1.18 -1.93 -32.55
CA GLY A 187 1.05 -0.48 -32.41
C GLY A 187 0.34 -0.10 -31.10
N GLU A 188 -0.85 -0.66 -30.87
CA GLU A 188 -1.63 -0.49 -29.64
C GLU A 188 -2.30 -1.82 -29.21
N VAL A 189 -2.34 -2.08 -27.91
CA VAL A 189 -2.92 -3.30 -27.32
C VAL A 189 -4.46 -3.21 -27.30
N THR A 190 -5.05 -3.38 -28.49
CA THR A 190 -6.51 -3.36 -28.73
C THR A 190 -7.08 -4.76 -28.88
N ALA A 191 -8.38 -4.95 -28.66
CA ALA A 191 -9.06 -6.24 -28.86
C ALA A 191 -8.95 -6.72 -30.32
N VAL A 192 -9.08 -5.80 -31.28
CA VAL A 192 -8.88 -6.07 -32.71
C VAL A 192 -7.44 -6.54 -32.99
N GLY A 193 -6.44 -5.91 -32.36
CA GLY A 193 -5.04 -6.33 -32.48
C GLY A 193 -4.78 -7.73 -31.92
N LEU A 194 -5.25 -8.00 -30.69
CA LEU A 194 -5.14 -9.31 -30.04
C LEU A 194 -5.83 -10.42 -30.85
N ALA A 195 -7.04 -10.18 -31.37
CA ALA A 195 -7.78 -11.15 -32.18
C ALA A 195 -7.09 -11.43 -33.53
N ARG A 196 -6.53 -10.39 -34.19
CA ARG A 196 -5.76 -10.55 -35.44
C ARG A 196 -4.44 -11.30 -35.24
N LEU A 197 -3.78 -11.11 -34.10
CA LEU A 197 -2.53 -11.78 -33.75
C LEU A 197 -2.76 -13.24 -33.30
N GLY A 198 -3.85 -13.48 -32.56
CA GLY A 198 -4.29 -14.78 -32.07
C GLY A 198 -3.31 -15.47 -31.11
N GLU A 199 -3.69 -16.64 -30.58
CA GLU A 199 -2.80 -17.46 -29.73
C GLU A 199 -1.45 -17.73 -30.41
N GLY A 200 -1.48 -18.04 -31.72
CA GLY A 200 -0.31 -18.41 -32.50
C GLY A 200 0.72 -17.28 -32.65
N GLY A 201 0.25 -16.03 -32.82
CA GLY A 201 1.11 -14.86 -32.84
C GLY A 201 1.61 -14.47 -31.45
N MET A 202 0.71 -14.42 -30.46
CA MET A 202 1.08 -14.11 -29.07
C MET A 202 2.15 -15.05 -28.52
N ARG A 203 2.06 -16.35 -28.81
CA ARG A 203 3.08 -17.33 -28.42
C ARG A 203 4.45 -17.12 -29.06
N LYS A 204 4.52 -16.57 -30.29
CA LYS A 204 5.80 -16.19 -30.94
C LYS A 204 6.48 -15.01 -30.25
N LEU A 205 5.70 -14.15 -29.58
CA LEU A 205 6.22 -13.05 -28.75
C LEU A 205 6.67 -13.50 -27.34
N GLY A 206 6.61 -14.80 -27.04
CA GLY A 206 6.99 -15.37 -25.74
C GLY A 206 5.88 -15.41 -24.70
N ILE A 207 4.64 -15.11 -25.05
CA ILE A 207 3.49 -15.26 -24.15
C ILE A 207 3.20 -16.76 -23.95
N THR A 208 3.00 -17.20 -22.70
CA THR A 208 2.75 -18.62 -22.40
C THR A 208 1.44 -19.09 -23.04
N ARG A 209 1.32 -20.38 -23.39
CA ARG A 209 0.11 -20.93 -24.02
C ARG A 209 -1.17 -20.61 -23.23
N GLN A 210 -1.09 -20.71 -21.90
CA GLN A 210 -2.17 -20.40 -20.98
C GLN A 210 -2.61 -18.93 -21.09
N LYS A 211 -1.67 -17.99 -20.98
CA LYS A 211 -1.97 -16.55 -21.09
C LYS A 211 -2.43 -16.16 -22.49
N ALA A 212 -1.84 -16.74 -23.54
CA ALA A 212 -2.24 -16.47 -24.93
C ALA A 212 -3.71 -16.84 -25.17
N GLY A 213 -4.19 -17.97 -24.64
CA GLY A 213 -5.60 -18.35 -24.69
C GLY A 213 -6.51 -17.40 -23.89
N TYR A 214 -6.10 -17.00 -22.68
CA TYR A 214 -6.85 -16.01 -21.89
C TYR A 214 -6.98 -14.66 -22.60
N LEU A 215 -5.91 -14.18 -23.23
CA LEU A 215 -5.91 -12.90 -23.97
C LEU A 215 -6.69 -12.97 -25.27
N ALA A 216 -6.76 -14.14 -25.93
CA ALA A 216 -7.59 -14.34 -27.12
C ALA A 216 -9.09 -14.35 -26.75
N GLU A 217 -9.48 -15.15 -25.76
CA GLU A 217 -10.87 -15.23 -25.27
C GLU A 217 -11.36 -13.89 -24.70
N LEU A 218 -10.48 -13.15 -24.01
CA LEU A 218 -10.77 -11.79 -23.55
C LEU A 218 -11.00 -10.82 -24.72
N ALA A 219 -10.18 -10.91 -25.78
CA ALA A 219 -10.35 -10.07 -26.97
C ALA A 219 -11.66 -10.38 -27.71
N GLU A 220 -12.02 -11.66 -27.85
CA GLU A 220 -13.30 -12.10 -28.42
C GLU A 220 -14.48 -11.55 -27.61
N LYS A 221 -14.45 -11.66 -26.27
CA LYS A 221 -15.51 -11.13 -25.40
C LYS A 221 -15.63 -9.60 -25.43
N VAL A 222 -14.53 -8.86 -25.55
CA VAL A 222 -14.57 -7.40 -25.74
C VAL A 222 -15.18 -7.04 -27.10
N LEU A 223 -14.83 -7.77 -28.18
CA LEU A 223 -15.37 -7.54 -29.52
C LEU A 223 -16.85 -7.93 -29.66
N ALA A 224 -17.32 -8.91 -28.88
CA ALA A 224 -18.72 -9.31 -28.81
C ALA A 224 -19.57 -8.40 -27.90
N GLY A 225 -18.97 -7.47 -27.15
CA GLY A 225 -19.64 -6.63 -26.15
C GLY A 225 -19.98 -7.36 -24.84
N GLU A 226 -19.52 -8.61 -24.66
CA GLU A 226 -19.71 -9.39 -23.42
C GLU A 226 -18.82 -8.92 -22.27
N ALA A 227 -17.70 -8.25 -22.57
CA ALA A 227 -16.72 -7.79 -21.58
C ALA A 227 -16.39 -6.30 -21.76
N ASP A 228 -17.31 -5.42 -21.38
CA ASP A 228 -16.99 -4.00 -21.26
C ASP A 228 -16.14 -3.72 -20.02
N LEU A 229 -14.85 -3.44 -20.25
CA LEU A 229 -13.88 -3.06 -19.23
C LEU A 229 -13.84 -1.56 -18.94
N SER A 230 -14.55 -0.74 -19.73
CA SER A 230 -14.56 0.72 -19.61
C SER A 230 -15.58 1.23 -18.59
N SER A 231 -16.78 0.65 -18.54
CA SER A 231 -17.79 1.00 -17.51
C SER A 231 -17.40 0.59 -16.08
N LEU A 232 -16.39 -0.28 -15.90
CA LEU A 232 -15.94 -0.74 -14.57
C LEU A 232 -15.59 0.40 -13.60
N ASP A 233 -15.14 1.56 -14.08
CA ASP A 233 -14.83 2.71 -13.23
C ASP A 233 -16.09 3.35 -12.59
N GLY A 234 -17.28 3.14 -13.18
CA GLY A 234 -18.55 3.63 -12.65
C GLY A 234 -19.30 2.64 -11.73
N LEU A 235 -18.88 1.37 -11.65
CA LEU A 235 -19.66 0.32 -10.98
C LEU A 235 -19.35 0.17 -9.47
N PRO A 236 -20.28 -0.36 -8.66
CA PRO A 236 -20.01 -0.80 -7.30
C PRO A 236 -18.88 -1.86 -7.25
N TYR A 237 -18.10 -1.87 -6.16
CA TYR A 237 -16.98 -2.80 -5.98
C TYR A 237 -17.36 -4.27 -6.21
N SER A 238 -18.48 -4.72 -5.65
CA SER A 238 -18.97 -6.10 -5.78
C SER A 238 -19.25 -6.48 -7.25
N GLU A 239 -19.96 -5.62 -7.98
CA GLU A 239 -20.35 -5.87 -9.36
C GLU A 239 -19.15 -5.79 -10.32
N ALA A 240 -18.29 -4.77 -10.15
CA ALA A 240 -17.07 -4.64 -10.94
C ALA A 240 -16.14 -5.86 -10.75
N ARG A 241 -16.06 -6.37 -9.52
CA ARG A 241 -15.31 -7.58 -9.15
C ARG A 241 -15.93 -8.85 -9.70
N GLU A 242 -17.25 -8.98 -9.68
CA GLU A 242 -17.97 -10.11 -10.27
C GLU A 242 -17.76 -10.19 -11.79
N ARG A 243 -17.91 -9.05 -12.49
CA ARG A 243 -17.63 -8.93 -13.93
C ARG A 243 -16.18 -9.30 -14.27
N LEU A 244 -15.21 -8.89 -13.45
CA LEU A 244 -13.80 -9.27 -13.63
C LEU A 244 -13.56 -10.77 -13.35
N LEU A 245 -14.18 -11.35 -12.32
CA LEU A 245 -14.06 -12.78 -11.98
C LEU A 245 -14.71 -13.72 -13.00
N ALA A 246 -15.65 -13.22 -13.80
CA ALA A 246 -16.21 -13.96 -14.94
C ALA A 246 -15.22 -14.13 -16.12
N LEU A 247 -14.09 -13.39 -16.11
CA LEU A 247 -13.08 -13.44 -17.17
C LEU A 247 -12.05 -14.54 -16.89
N ARG A 248 -11.89 -15.47 -17.84
CA ARG A 248 -10.98 -16.60 -17.71
C ARG A 248 -9.53 -16.12 -17.55
N GLY A 249 -8.89 -16.57 -16.47
CA GLY A 249 -7.52 -16.15 -16.09
C GLY A 249 -7.47 -14.98 -15.10
N VAL A 250 -8.59 -14.33 -14.79
CA VAL A 250 -8.68 -13.25 -13.79
C VAL A 250 -9.13 -13.84 -12.45
N GLY A 251 -8.16 -14.30 -11.65
CA GLY A 251 -8.43 -14.73 -10.27
C GLY A 251 -8.68 -13.55 -9.31
N PRO A 252 -9.17 -13.80 -8.08
CA PRO A 252 -9.47 -12.77 -7.07
C PRO A 252 -8.39 -11.69 -6.92
N TRP A 253 -7.13 -12.10 -6.74
CA TRP A 253 -6.00 -11.18 -6.63
C TRP A 253 -5.83 -10.27 -7.87
N THR A 254 -6.12 -10.76 -9.08
CA THR A 254 -6.02 -9.96 -10.32
C THR A 254 -7.18 -8.98 -10.45
N ALA A 255 -8.40 -9.41 -10.10
CA ALA A 255 -9.57 -8.53 -10.07
C ALA A 255 -9.37 -7.38 -9.05
N ASP A 256 -8.96 -7.72 -7.82
CA ASP A 256 -8.73 -6.72 -6.76
C ASP A 256 -7.54 -5.80 -7.07
N THR A 257 -6.47 -6.32 -7.69
CA THR A 257 -5.36 -5.47 -8.15
C THR A 257 -5.78 -4.52 -9.27
N TYR A 258 -6.66 -4.94 -10.19
CA TYR A 258 -7.22 -4.08 -11.23
C TYR A 258 -8.12 -2.99 -10.63
N LEU A 259 -9.00 -3.33 -9.68
CA LEU A 259 -9.91 -2.37 -9.06
C LEU A 259 -9.20 -1.37 -8.14
N LEU A 260 -8.09 -1.77 -7.52
CA LEU A 260 -7.23 -0.84 -6.79
C LEU A 260 -6.42 0.05 -7.74
N ALA A 261 -5.76 -0.53 -8.75
CA ALA A 261 -4.79 0.21 -9.58
C ALA A 261 -5.40 1.00 -10.75
N ALA A 262 -6.59 0.64 -11.25
CA ALA A 262 -7.23 1.32 -12.38
C ALA A 262 -8.44 2.16 -11.96
N THR A 263 -9.32 1.58 -11.14
CA THR A 263 -10.56 2.23 -10.69
C THR A 263 -10.48 2.76 -9.24
N ALA A 264 -9.29 2.74 -8.63
CA ALA A 264 -8.96 3.41 -7.37
C ALA A 264 -9.98 3.18 -6.23
N ILE A 265 -10.53 1.98 -6.11
CA ILE A 265 -11.57 1.66 -5.12
C ILE A 265 -10.93 1.47 -3.73
N PRO A 266 -11.24 2.30 -2.72
CA PRO A 266 -10.57 2.25 -1.41
C PRO A 266 -10.83 0.96 -0.62
N THR A 267 -11.94 0.26 -0.90
CA THR A 267 -12.28 -1.03 -0.28
C THR A 267 -11.69 -2.24 -1.00
N SER A 268 -10.98 -2.05 -2.12
CA SER A 268 -10.35 -3.15 -2.84
C SER A 268 -8.98 -3.49 -2.25
N PHE A 269 -8.87 -4.68 -1.66
CA PHE A 269 -7.63 -5.16 -1.06
C PHE A 269 -7.23 -6.51 -1.69
N PRO A 270 -6.11 -6.59 -2.44
CA PRO A 270 -5.69 -7.78 -3.17
C PRO A 270 -5.09 -8.86 -2.24
N SER A 271 -5.92 -9.39 -1.35
CA SER A 271 -5.56 -10.52 -0.48
C SER A 271 -5.34 -11.79 -1.31
N ARG A 272 -4.19 -12.45 -1.13
CA ARG A 272 -4.04 -13.84 -1.56
C ARG A 272 -4.77 -14.74 -0.56
N THR A 273 -5.95 -15.22 -0.93
CA THR A 273 -6.68 -16.25 -0.20
C THR A 273 -6.07 -17.64 -0.40
N GLU A 274 -4.75 -17.77 -0.16
CA GLU A 274 -4.00 -19.03 -0.21
C GLU A 274 -2.95 -19.05 0.91
N ARG A 275 -2.71 -20.24 1.48
CA ARG A 275 -2.19 -20.41 2.84
C ARG A 275 -0.67 -20.63 2.89
N SER A 276 0.09 -19.59 3.29
CA SER A 276 1.31 -19.67 4.14
C SER A 276 2.12 -18.37 4.13
N ARG A 277 2.40 -17.79 2.96
CA ARG A 277 3.45 -16.77 2.77
C ARG A 277 3.22 -15.41 3.47
N TRP A 278 2.03 -15.17 4.02
CA TRP A 278 1.67 -13.93 4.73
C TRP A 278 1.32 -14.17 6.21
N GLU A 279 1.75 -15.29 6.81
CA GLU A 279 1.45 -15.60 8.22
C GLU A 279 1.90 -14.49 9.21
N PRO A 280 3.05 -13.79 9.04
CA PRO A 280 3.40 -12.64 9.89
C PRO A 280 2.38 -11.50 9.81
N LEU A 281 1.79 -11.23 8.64
CA LEU A 281 0.73 -10.23 8.49
C LEU A 281 -0.61 -10.68 9.11
N ARG A 282 -0.72 -11.91 9.67
CA ARG A 282 -1.86 -12.24 10.55
C ARG A 282 -1.82 -11.55 11.90
N SER A 283 -0.67 -11.00 12.34
CA SER A 283 -0.67 -10.07 13.48
C SER A 283 -1.26 -8.70 13.08
N TRP A 284 -1.15 -8.34 11.80
CA TRP A 284 -1.81 -7.17 11.19
C TRP A 284 -3.26 -7.46 10.76
N GLU A 285 -3.70 -8.72 10.69
CA GLU A 285 -5.13 -9.13 10.73
C GLU A 285 -5.74 -8.84 12.13
N SER A 286 -5.60 -7.61 12.62
CA SER A 286 -6.35 -7.10 13.75
C SER A 286 -7.84 -7.37 13.52
N PRO A 287 -8.64 -7.71 14.56
CA PRO A 287 -10.08 -7.91 14.41
C PRO A 287 -10.82 -6.73 13.74
N ARG A 288 -10.19 -5.54 13.70
CA ARG A 288 -10.63 -4.34 12.97
C ARG A 288 -10.67 -4.49 11.44
N TYR A 289 -9.72 -5.21 10.84
CA TYR A 289 -9.53 -5.26 9.37
C TYR A 289 -10.12 -6.50 8.70
N ARG A 290 -10.96 -7.27 9.39
CA ARG A 290 -11.71 -8.36 8.77
C ARG A 290 -12.88 -7.81 7.96
N THR A 291 -12.92 -8.16 6.67
CA THR A 291 -14.18 -8.21 5.93
C THR A 291 -15.20 -9.04 6.72
N PRO A 292 -16.47 -8.60 6.85
CA PRO A 292 -17.42 -9.22 7.78
C PRO A 292 -17.56 -10.73 7.62
N ARG A 293 -17.34 -11.46 8.73
CA ARG A 293 -17.41 -12.93 8.78
C ARG A 293 -18.86 -13.49 8.69
N SER A 294 -19.83 -12.63 8.40
CA SER A 294 -21.27 -12.89 8.36
C SER A 294 -21.72 -13.79 7.19
N TRP A 295 -20.86 -13.99 6.18
CA TRP A 295 -21.10 -14.92 5.06
C TRP A 295 -20.96 -16.41 5.44
N ARG A 296 -21.39 -16.80 6.64
CA ARG A 296 -21.53 -18.20 7.08
C ARG A 296 -22.63 -18.30 8.14
N SER A 297 -23.66 -19.07 7.83
CA SER A 297 -24.91 -19.13 8.59
C SER A 297 -24.83 -19.94 9.89
N SER A 298 -25.59 -19.49 10.89
CA SER A 298 -26.10 -20.30 12.03
C SER A 298 -25.06 -20.74 13.10
N PRO A 299 -25.51 -21.14 14.31
CA PRO A 299 -26.21 -20.23 15.22
C PRO A 299 -25.64 -20.22 16.66
N SER A 300 -26.12 -19.25 17.45
CA SER A 300 -25.82 -18.92 18.85
C SER A 300 -25.51 -20.06 19.85
N ARG A 301 -24.43 -19.87 20.62
CA ARG A 301 -24.13 -20.27 22.02
C ARG A 301 -22.89 -19.46 22.44
N GLY A 302 -22.68 -18.96 23.66
CA GLY A 302 -23.47 -18.94 24.91
C GLY A 302 -22.55 -18.43 26.04
N ASP A 303 -23.08 -17.73 27.05
CA ASP A 303 -22.28 -16.88 27.96
C ASP A 303 -21.17 -17.56 28.78
N ARG A 304 -20.12 -16.77 29.09
CA ARG A 304 -19.76 -16.50 30.50
C ARG A 304 -18.89 -15.26 30.75
N CYS A 305 -19.26 -14.52 31.79
CA CYS A 305 -18.54 -13.35 32.32
C CYS A 305 -17.51 -13.76 33.41
N GLY A 306 -16.39 -13.05 33.53
CA GLY A 306 -15.19 -13.51 34.28
C GLY A 306 -14.37 -12.45 35.04
N ARG A 307 -14.94 -11.82 36.06
CA ARG A 307 -14.28 -11.24 37.27
C ARG A 307 -13.03 -10.32 37.14
N ARG A 308 -13.27 -9.02 37.32
CA ARG A 308 -12.63 -8.05 38.24
C ARG A 308 -11.23 -8.36 38.88
N ARG A 309 -10.37 -7.33 38.90
CA ARG A 309 -9.64 -6.87 40.12
C ARG A 309 -9.51 -5.33 40.15
N ARG A 310 -8.97 -4.75 41.24
CA ARG A 310 -8.86 -3.30 41.51
C ARG A 310 -7.44 -2.90 41.94
N GLY A 311 -7.05 -1.66 41.63
CA GLY A 311 -6.01 -0.85 42.27
C GLY A 311 -5.92 0.49 41.53
N SER A 312 -6.28 1.66 42.09
CA SER A 312 -5.52 2.46 43.08
C SER A 312 -4.17 2.95 42.53
N SER A 313 -4.11 4.04 41.75
CA SER A 313 -4.27 5.48 42.13
C SER A 313 -2.98 6.12 42.64
N GLY A 314 -2.42 7.05 41.85
CA GLY A 314 -1.32 7.93 42.25
C GLY A 314 -1.06 8.98 41.18
N THR A 315 -1.29 10.25 41.50
CA THR A 315 -1.01 11.40 40.62
C THR A 315 -0.07 12.39 41.33
N PRO A 316 0.97 12.89 40.64
CA PRO A 316 1.63 14.15 40.98
C PRO A 316 1.15 15.27 40.04
N THR A 317 1.21 16.51 40.51
CA THR A 317 0.86 17.72 39.75
C THR A 317 2.10 18.46 39.24
N TRP A 318 1.92 19.29 38.21
CA TRP A 318 2.95 20.24 37.76
C TRP A 318 2.36 21.65 37.55
N ARG A 319 3.20 22.69 37.53
CA ARG A 319 2.80 24.10 37.30
C ARG A 319 3.80 24.81 36.36
N PRO A 320 3.33 25.67 35.45
CA PRO A 320 4.12 26.09 34.27
C PRO A 320 4.93 27.38 34.45
N GLY A 321 5.89 27.60 33.54
CA GLY A 321 6.50 28.91 33.28
C GLY A 321 7.62 28.87 32.22
N GLY A 322 7.47 29.58 31.10
CA GLY A 322 8.53 29.68 30.06
C GLY A 322 8.09 30.21 28.68
N ARG A 323 8.10 31.54 28.49
CA ARG A 323 8.04 32.32 27.21
C ARG A 323 8.72 33.69 27.48
N PRO A 324 9.10 34.54 26.49
CA PRO A 324 9.00 34.45 25.02
C PRO A 324 10.34 33.96 24.40
N SER A 325 10.92 34.35 23.24
CA SER A 325 10.77 35.45 22.26
C SER A 325 11.27 35.05 20.84
N PRO A 326 11.07 35.86 19.77
CA PRO A 326 10.98 35.33 18.39
C PRO A 326 12.05 35.80 17.38
N SER A 327 11.84 35.37 16.12
CA SER A 327 12.33 35.86 14.82
C SER A 327 13.52 35.16 14.14
N THR A 328 13.22 34.58 12.96
CA THR A 328 14.06 34.51 11.75
C THR A 328 13.12 34.15 10.57
N PRO A 329 13.23 34.74 9.37
CA PRO A 329 12.33 34.40 8.24
C PRO A 329 12.58 32.99 7.68
N TYR A 330 11.53 32.38 7.14
CA TYR A 330 11.61 31.05 6.51
C TYR A 330 12.10 31.17 5.07
N THR A 331 13.32 30.70 4.79
CA THR A 331 13.91 30.65 3.43
C THR A 331 14.39 29.24 3.11
N GLY A 332 13.89 28.70 2.00
CA GLY A 332 14.26 27.37 1.48
C GLY A 332 13.35 26.25 1.97
N LEU A 333 12.80 25.48 1.03
CA LEU A 333 12.39 24.11 1.30
C LEU A 333 13.67 23.28 1.52
N PRO A 334 13.75 22.40 2.51
CA PRO A 334 14.93 21.55 2.69
C PRO A 334 15.07 20.59 1.50
N GLU A 335 16.29 20.44 1.00
CA GLU A 335 16.60 19.39 0.02
C GLU A 335 16.28 18.01 0.60
N ARG A 336 15.91 17.05 -0.26
CA ARG A 336 15.67 15.67 0.16
C ARG A 336 16.96 15.07 0.72
N ARG A 337 17.07 15.01 2.05
CA ARG A 337 18.20 14.37 2.76
C ARG A 337 18.40 12.95 2.24
N ARG A 338 19.64 12.63 1.89
CA ARG A 338 20.02 11.31 1.36
C ARG A 338 20.24 10.38 2.54
N VAL A 339 19.28 9.50 2.80
CA VAL A 339 19.44 8.44 3.81
C VAL A 339 20.41 7.39 3.25
N ILE A 340 21.44 7.08 4.02
CA ILE A 340 22.48 6.10 3.69
C ILE A 340 22.38 4.99 4.73
N TYR A 341 22.28 3.73 4.28
CA TYR A 341 22.30 2.59 5.18
C TYR A 341 23.68 1.92 5.12
N VAL A 342 24.20 1.59 6.30
CA VAL A 342 25.37 0.73 6.47
C VAL A 342 24.87 -0.69 6.68
N MET A 343 25.30 -1.63 5.84
CA MET A 343 24.90 -3.03 5.88
C MET A 343 26.12 -3.94 6.00
N THR A 344 25.92 -5.15 6.53
CA THR A 344 26.94 -6.20 6.53
C THR A 344 26.76 -7.07 5.29
N GLU A 345 27.80 -7.16 4.48
CA GLU A 345 27.95 -8.15 3.42
C GLU A 345 28.71 -9.37 3.96
N PHE A 346 28.28 -10.56 3.57
CA PHE A 346 29.01 -11.81 3.75
C PHE A 346 29.53 -12.29 2.40
N ILE A 347 30.85 -12.44 2.28
CA ILE A 347 31.49 -13.08 1.13
C ILE A 347 31.75 -14.54 1.52
N VAL A 348 30.93 -15.46 1.02
CA VAL A 348 30.97 -16.89 1.37
C VAL A 348 31.64 -17.69 0.25
N GLU A 349 32.69 -18.45 0.59
CA GLU A 349 33.33 -19.38 -0.34
C GLU A 349 32.72 -20.78 -0.25
N MET A 350 32.47 -21.40 -1.41
CA MET A 350 31.98 -22.77 -1.50
C MET A 350 32.46 -23.50 -2.75
N GLU A 351 32.35 -24.83 -2.74
CA GLU A 351 32.54 -25.68 -3.91
C GLU A 351 31.46 -25.41 -4.98
N ASN A 352 31.87 -25.13 -6.21
CA ASN A 352 30.96 -24.94 -7.35
C ASN A 352 30.46 -26.29 -7.89
N ARG A 353 29.52 -26.91 -7.17
CA ARG A 353 28.74 -28.05 -7.65
C ARG A 353 27.23 -27.84 -7.45
N PRO A 354 26.38 -28.53 -8.26
CA PRO A 354 24.93 -28.48 -8.08
C PRO A 354 24.50 -28.73 -6.64
N GLY A 355 23.62 -27.86 -6.12
CA GLY A 355 23.04 -27.97 -4.79
C GLY A 355 23.79 -27.24 -3.66
N ARG A 356 25.04 -26.77 -3.82
CA ARG A 356 25.75 -26.08 -2.72
C ARG A 356 25.13 -24.73 -2.35
N LEU A 357 24.79 -23.91 -3.33
CA LEU A 357 24.05 -22.65 -3.09
C LEU A 357 22.64 -22.90 -2.53
N ALA A 358 21.99 -24.00 -2.92
CA ALA A 358 20.69 -24.39 -2.38
C ALA A 358 20.80 -24.76 -0.89
N ALA A 359 21.78 -25.59 -0.51
CA ALA A 359 22.02 -25.97 0.88
C ALA A 359 22.32 -24.75 1.78
N LEU A 360 23.05 -23.74 1.28
CA LEU A 360 23.26 -22.48 2.00
C LEU A 360 21.96 -21.69 2.17
N ALA A 361 21.17 -21.52 1.10
CA ALA A 361 19.88 -20.83 1.18
C ALA A 361 18.87 -21.56 2.09
N GLU A 362 18.88 -22.90 2.09
CA GLU A 362 18.07 -23.74 2.98
C GLU A 362 18.51 -23.61 4.44
N ALA A 363 19.82 -23.57 4.72
CA ALA A 363 20.35 -23.36 6.06
C ALA A 363 19.97 -21.97 6.62
N LEU A 364 20.15 -20.90 5.84
CA LEU A 364 19.73 -19.54 6.23
C LEU A 364 18.21 -19.46 6.47
N ALA A 365 17.41 -20.06 5.58
CA ALA A 365 15.95 -20.09 5.71
C ALA A 365 15.47 -20.91 6.93
N ALA A 366 16.19 -21.95 7.35
CA ALA A 366 15.85 -22.76 8.52
C ALA A 366 15.92 -21.95 9.84
N PHE A 367 16.81 -20.95 9.90
CA PHE A 367 16.93 -20.02 11.02
C PHE A 367 16.12 -18.72 10.81
N GLY A 368 15.34 -18.62 9.72
CA GLY A 368 14.49 -17.47 9.42
C GLY A 368 15.22 -16.26 8.83
N VAL A 369 16.50 -16.39 8.47
CA VAL A 369 17.27 -15.32 7.82
C VAL A 369 16.76 -15.11 6.39
N ASN A 370 16.40 -13.88 6.05
CA ASN A 370 16.09 -13.50 4.67
C ASN A 370 17.33 -12.95 3.96
N ILE A 371 17.56 -13.40 2.72
CA ILE A 371 18.58 -12.82 1.83
C ILE A 371 17.96 -11.59 1.16
N GLU A 372 18.55 -10.42 1.39
CA GLU A 372 18.07 -9.13 0.87
C GLU A 372 18.70 -8.80 -0.49
N ALA A 373 19.97 -9.16 -0.69
CA ALA A 373 20.64 -9.14 -1.98
C ALA A 373 21.64 -10.29 -2.10
N LEU A 374 21.90 -10.72 -3.34
CA LEU A 374 22.81 -11.81 -3.66
C LEU A 374 23.51 -11.55 -4.99
N ALA A 375 24.84 -11.67 -4.99
CA ALA A 375 25.64 -11.87 -6.20
C ALA A 375 26.44 -13.18 -6.06
N ALA A 376 26.68 -13.87 -7.18
CA ALA A 376 27.49 -15.08 -7.17
C ALA A 376 28.26 -15.22 -8.48
N TYR A 377 29.52 -15.63 -8.38
CA TYR A 377 30.37 -16.02 -9.51
C TYR A 377 31.18 -17.26 -9.15
N ALA A 378 31.75 -17.93 -10.15
CA ALA A 378 32.51 -19.15 -9.94
C ALA A 378 33.64 -19.30 -10.96
N ASN A 379 34.83 -19.65 -10.45
CA ASN A 379 36.07 -19.85 -11.20
C ASN A 379 36.67 -21.19 -10.75
N ASP A 380 37.25 -21.97 -11.67
CA ASP A 380 38.12 -23.13 -11.39
C ASP A 380 37.63 -24.16 -10.34
N GLY A 381 36.31 -24.29 -10.18
CA GLY A 381 35.67 -25.25 -9.26
C GLY A 381 35.28 -24.68 -7.88
N THR A 382 35.65 -23.43 -7.57
CA THR A 382 35.10 -22.68 -6.43
C THR A 382 34.03 -21.69 -6.90
N GLY A 383 33.14 -21.33 -5.98
CA GLY A 383 32.10 -20.33 -6.16
C GLY A 383 32.08 -19.38 -4.97
N THR A 384 32.12 -18.09 -5.25
CA THR A 384 32.03 -17.02 -4.25
C THR A 384 30.63 -16.45 -4.30
N VAL A 385 29.99 -16.33 -3.13
CA VAL A 385 28.62 -15.85 -2.98
C VAL A 385 28.63 -14.64 -2.05
N LEU A 386 28.31 -13.46 -2.59
CA LEU A 386 28.20 -12.21 -1.84
C LEU A 386 26.75 -12.04 -1.43
N LEU A 387 26.50 -11.83 -0.14
CA LEU A 387 25.17 -11.85 0.48
C LEU A 387 24.96 -10.61 1.35
N ILE A 388 23.83 -9.93 1.18
CA ILE A 388 23.26 -9.06 2.22
C ILE A 388 22.06 -9.77 2.82
N VAL A 389 21.96 -9.74 4.14
CA VAL A 389 21.05 -10.55 4.96
C VAL A 389 20.33 -9.71 6.00
N SER A 390 19.10 -10.10 6.35
CA SER A 390 18.27 -9.39 7.33
C SER A 390 18.77 -9.52 8.78
N ASP A 391 19.68 -10.46 9.05
CA ASP A 391 20.24 -10.75 10.38
C ASP A 391 21.68 -11.28 10.24
N ALA A 392 22.67 -10.39 10.42
CA ALA A 392 24.08 -10.74 10.38
C ALA A 392 24.54 -11.62 11.56
N PRO A 393 24.17 -11.35 12.83
CA PRO A 393 24.44 -12.27 13.96
C PRO A 393 24.01 -13.72 13.72
N THR A 394 22.78 -13.95 13.26
CA THR A 394 22.29 -15.31 12.97
C THR A 394 22.98 -15.89 11.73
N THR A 395 23.32 -15.07 10.73
CA THR A 395 24.05 -15.52 9.54
C THR A 395 25.43 -16.08 9.87
N ARG A 396 26.22 -15.42 10.74
CA ARG A 396 27.50 -15.97 11.23
C ARG A 396 27.32 -17.38 11.79
N HIS A 397 26.39 -17.53 12.73
CA HIS A 397 26.13 -18.80 13.40
C HIS A 397 25.78 -19.92 12.41
N VAL A 398 24.97 -19.62 11.37
CA VAL A 398 24.62 -20.58 10.31
C VAL A 398 25.84 -20.96 9.44
N LEU A 399 26.70 -19.99 9.10
CA LEU A 399 27.91 -20.24 8.32
C LEU A 399 28.97 -21.03 9.12
N ASP A 400 29.12 -20.71 10.41
CA ASP A 400 29.96 -21.44 11.37
C ASP A 400 29.49 -22.90 11.55
N GLU A 401 28.19 -23.14 11.78
CA GLU A 401 27.64 -24.50 11.87
C GLU A 401 27.77 -25.28 10.56
N ALA A 402 27.65 -24.59 9.41
CA ALA A 402 27.86 -25.18 8.09
C ALA A 402 29.34 -25.44 7.74
N ALA A 403 30.27 -25.01 8.60
CA ALA A 403 31.72 -25.01 8.37
C ALA A 403 32.11 -24.39 7.01
N LEU A 404 31.46 -23.26 6.66
CA LEU A 404 31.76 -22.48 5.46
C LEU A 404 32.77 -21.38 5.80
N HIS A 405 33.74 -21.17 4.90
CA HIS A 405 34.62 -20.00 5.00
C HIS A 405 33.86 -18.76 4.51
N PHE A 406 33.91 -17.69 5.29
CA PHE A 406 33.33 -16.40 4.94
C PHE A 406 34.16 -15.22 5.45
N GLU A 407 34.02 -14.09 4.77
CA GLU A 407 34.52 -12.78 5.19
C GLU A 407 33.34 -11.80 5.36
N GLU A 408 33.47 -10.80 6.23
CA GLU A 408 32.44 -9.80 6.50
C GLU A 408 32.89 -8.41 6.08
N ASN A 409 32.16 -7.82 5.13
CA ASN A 409 32.41 -6.48 4.61
C ASN A 409 31.36 -5.48 5.12
N THR A 410 31.79 -4.22 5.29
CA THR A 410 30.88 -3.11 5.58
C THR A 410 30.54 -2.40 4.28
N VAL A 411 29.30 -2.58 3.79
CA VAL A 411 28.86 -1.99 2.52
C VAL A 411 27.96 -0.77 2.74
N LEU A 412 28.16 0.24 1.90
CA LEU A 412 27.37 1.47 1.85
C LEU A 412 26.28 1.35 0.79
N THR A 413 25.04 1.71 1.11
CA THR A 413 23.95 1.77 0.11
C THR A 413 23.76 3.16 -0.46
N ALA A 414 23.49 3.24 -1.77
CA ALA A 414 23.28 4.50 -2.48
C ALA A 414 22.21 4.39 -3.58
N HIS A 415 21.27 5.34 -3.63
CA HIS A 415 20.29 5.46 -4.71
C HIS A 415 20.77 6.41 -5.81
N LEU A 416 20.82 5.92 -7.04
CA LEU A 416 21.21 6.66 -8.24
C LEU A 416 19.96 6.86 -9.12
N PRO A 417 19.49 8.09 -9.34
CA PRO A 417 18.42 8.38 -10.30
C PRO A 417 18.75 7.88 -11.71
N HIS A 418 17.71 7.60 -12.52
CA HIS A 418 17.86 7.28 -13.95
C HIS A 418 18.23 8.51 -14.79
N GLN A 419 19.43 9.04 -14.59
CA GLN A 419 19.98 10.19 -15.30
C GLN A 419 21.41 9.89 -15.80
N PRO A 420 21.76 10.25 -17.05
CA PRO A 420 23.12 10.08 -17.56
C PRO A 420 24.14 10.81 -16.67
N GLY A 421 25.14 10.07 -16.18
CA GLY A 421 26.23 10.63 -15.37
C GLY A 421 26.11 10.43 -13.86
N GLU A 422 24.98 9.98 -13.31
CA GLU A 422 24.83 9.84 -11.84
C GLU A 422 25.82 8.86 -11.21
N LEU A 423 26.13 7.73 -11.87
CA LEU A 423 27.20 6.83 -11.42
C LEU A 423 28.58 7.52 -11.45
N ALA A 424 28.86 8.34 -12.46
CA ALA A 424 30.10 9.08 -12.55
C ALA A 424 30.20 10.19 -11.50
N ARG A 425 29.08 10.81 -11.11
CA ARG A 425 29.02 11.77 -9.99
C ARG A 425 29.31 11.09 -8.66
N LEU A 426 28.79 9.88 -8.44
CA LEU A 426 29.00 9.10 -7.23
C LEU A 426 30.44 8.57 -7.11
N THR A 427 30.96 7.92 -8.17
CA THR A 427 32.34 7.40 -8.14
C THR A 427 33.39 8.51 -8.14
N ARG A 428 33.06 9.70 -8.66
CA ARG A 428 33.90 10.90 -8.50
C ARG A 428 34.00 11.33 -7.04
N LEU A 429 32.89 11.40 -6.31
CA LEU A 429 32.89 11.77 -4.89
C LEU A 429 33.74 10.81 -4.04
N LEU A 430 33.65 9.50 -4.29
CA LEU A 430 34.47 8.51 -3.59
C LEU A 430 35.96 8.65 -3.95
N ALA A 431 36.30 8.82 -5.23
CA ALA A 431 37.68 9.01 -5.69
C ALA A 431 38.31 10.31 -5.19
N ASP A 432 37.55 11.41 -5.14
CA ASP A 432 38.01 12.71 -4.65
C ASP A 432 38.21 12.71 -3.12
N ALA A 433 37.50 11.82 -2.40
CA ALA A 433 37.74 11.50 -0.98
C ALA A 433 38.88 10.48 -0.75
N GLY A 434 39.46 9.91 -1.81
CA GLY A 434 40.53 8.91 -1.73
C GLY A 434 40.09 7.49 -1.36
N VAL A 435 38.78 7.18 -1.43
CA VAL A 435 38.22 5.86 -1.14
C VAL A 435 38.21 5.00 -2.39
N ASN A 436 38.75 3.78 -2.31
CA ASN A 436 38.71 2.80 -3.39
C ASN A 436 37.41 1.96 -3.33
N ILE A 437 36.91 1.56 -4.49
CA ILE A 437 35.73 0.69 -4.62
C ILE A 437 36.22 -0.72 -4.88
N GLU A 438 35.92 -1.64 -3.97
CA GLU A 438 36.31 -3.06 -4.09
C GLU A 438 35.24 -3.87 -4.84
N ALA A 439 33.97 -3.61 -4.52
CA ALA A 439 32.82 -4.19 -5.22
C ALA A 439 31.68 -3.18 -5.36
N LEU A 440 30.93 -3.28 -6.45
CA LEU A 440 29.76 -2.44 -6.72
C LEU A 440 28.70 -3.26 -7.44
N TYR A 441 27.53 -3.43 -6.83
CA TYR A 441 26.45 -4.26 -7.36
C TYR A 441 25.07 -3.67 -7.07
N ILE A 442 24.09 -4.11 -7.87
CA ILE A 442 22.72 -3.62 -7.84
C ILE A 442 21.92 -4.44 -6.82
N LEU A 443 21.45 -3.78 -5.77
CA LEU A 443 20.48 -4.34 -4.82
C LEU A 443 19.09 -4.39 -5.47
N LYS A 444 18.71 -3.29 -6.12
CA LYS A 444 17.38 -3.10 -6.69
C LYS A 444 17.43 -2.11 -7.85
N SER A 445 16.64 -2.37 -8.88
CA SER A 445 16.38 -1.40 -9.94
C SER A 445 14.87 -1.20 -10.05
N ASN A 446 14.44 0.06 -10.07
CA ASN A 446 13.03 0.46 -10.12
C ASN A 446 12.87 1.65 -11.10
N HIS A 447 11.74 2.35 -11.10
CA HIS A 447 11.51 3.45 -12.04
C HIS A 447 12.08 4.81 -11.59
N ASP A 448 12.40 4.99 -10.31
CA ASP A 448 13.01 6.21 -9.76
C ASP A 448 14.54 6.17 -9.83
N GLY A 449 15.13 4.98 -10.01
CA GLY A 449 16.58 4.81 -10.10
C GLY A 449 17.06 3.37 -9.85
N VAL A 450 18.33 3.27 -9.50
CA VAL A 450 19.07 2.05 -9.16
C VAL A 450 19.65 2.21 -7.76
N GLU A 451 19.39 1.24 -6.90
CA GLU A 451 19.92 1.13 -5.53
C GLU A 451 21.13 0.21 -5.57
N LEU A 452 22.31 0.74 -5.24
CA LEU A 452 23.59 0.04 -5.24
C LEU A 452 24.05 -0.26 -3.81
N ALA A 453 24.78 -1.36 -3.64
CA ALA A 453 25.75 -1.51 -2.56
C ALA A 453 27.16 -1.26 -3.09
N ILE A 454 28.01 -0.72 -2.22
CA ILE A 454 29.40 -0.36 -2.51
C ILE A 454 30.25 -0.93 -1.36
N ALA A 455 31.09 -1.92 -1.67
CA ALA A 455 32.19 -2.33 -0.79
C ALA A 455 33.40 -1.44 -1.07
N MET A 456 34.10 -1.04 -0.01
CA MET A 456 35.12 0.01 -0.04
C MET A 456 36.31 -0.41 0.83
N ASP A 457 37.52 0.00 0.45
CA ASP A 457 38.76 -0.31 1.18
C ASP A 457 38.81 0.33 2.58
N GLN A 458 37.95 1.31 2.84
CA GLN A 458 37.85 2.05 4.09
C GLN A 458 36.38 2.22 4.52
N PRO A 459 36.10 2.19 5.84
CA PRO A 459 34.73 2.28 6.34
C PRO A 459 34.10 3.67 6.09
N PRO A 460 32.75 3.76 6.02
CA PRO A 460 32.02 5.01 5.71
C PRO A 460 32.35 6.23 6.59
N SER A 461 32.93 6.04 7.77
CA SER A 461 33.37 7.10 8.67
C SER A 461 34.49 7.99 8.10
N ALA A 462 35.10 7.62 6.98
CA ALA A 462 36.07 8.45 6.25
C ALA A 462 35.42 9.55 5.37
N LEU A 463 34.10 9.58 5.21
CA LEU A 463 33.38 10.48 4.29
C LEU A 463 32.63 11.60 5.06
N PRO A 464 33.26 12.75 5.35
CA PRO A 464 32.68 13.79 6.22
C PRO A 464 31.43 14.48 5.65
N ASP A 465 31.25 14.49 4.33
CA ASP A 465 30.09 15.09 3.65
C ASP A 465 28.89 14.12 3.51
N LEU A 466 28.97 12.92 4.08
CA LEU A 466 27.89 11.93 4.12
C LEU A 466 27.46 11.70 5.58
N GLU A 467 26.21 12.06 5.94
CA GLU A 467 25.66 11.77 7.27
C GLU A 467 25.43 10.25 7.45
N VAL A 468 26.39 9.57 8.10
CA VAL A 468 26.32 8.13 8.37
C VAL A 468 25.51 7.84 9.63
N THR A 469 24.26 7.40 9.46
CA THR A 469 23.51 6.70 10.53
C THR A 469 23.96 5.24 10.62
N GLY A 470 24.79 4.94 11.63
CA GLY A 470 25.29 3.59 11.89
C GLY A 470 24.18 2.59 12.22
N GLY A 471 24.19 1.42 11.58
CA GLY A 471 23.17 0.39 11.75
C GLY A 471 23.40 -0.50 12.97
N VAL A 472 22.43 -0.52 13.90
CA VAL A 472 22.18 -1.66 14.79
C VAL A 472 20.68 -1.93 14.80
N LEU A 473 20.29 -3.16 14.50
CA LEU A 473 18.92 -3.65 14.70
C LEU A 473 18.69 -3.92 16.19
N ALA A 474 18.58 -2.84 16.97
CA ALA A 474 18.47 -2.90 18.42
C ALA A 474 17.07 -3.37 18.86
N VAL A 475 16.99 -4.62 19.33
CA VAL A 475 15.79 -5.18 19.95
C VAL A 475 15.69 -4.70 21.41
N GLY A 476 14.86 -3.68 21.65
CA GLY A 476 14.17 -3.47 22.93
C GLY A 476 14.83 -2.65 24.03
N ASP A 477 13.98 -1.84 24.67
CA ASP A 477 13.99 -1.38 26.07
C ASP A 477 15.01 -0.34 26.60
N MET A 478 14.55 0.29 27.71
CA MET A 478 15.22 1.21 28.64
C MET A 478 15.38 2.68 28.19
N GLY A 479 14.44 3.52 28.65
CA GLY A 479 14.40 4.98 28.49
C GLY A 479 13.20 5.60 29.20
#